data_AF-A0A392MSE8-F1
#
_entry.id   AF-A0A392MSE8-F1
#
_cell.length_a   1.000
_cell.length_b   1.000
_cell.length_c   1.000
_cell.angle_alpha   90.00
_cell.angle_beta   90.00
_cell.angle_gamma   90.00
#
_symmetry.space_group_name_H-M   'P 1'
#
loop_
_entity.id
_entity.type
_entity.pdbx_description
1 polymer ?
#
loop_
_entity_poly.entity_id
_entity_poly.type
_entity_poly.pdbx_seq_one_letter_code
_entity_poly.pdbx_strand_id
1 'polypeptide(L)' 'KEIVEYENPKPVIGIHRYVFILFKQRGRQTVRAPNSRDNFNTRRFSQENNLGLPVAAVYFNAQRETAARRR' A
#
# COMPACT_ATOMS: atom_id res chain seq x y z
N LYS A 1 -12.89 9.00 3.36
CA LYS A 1 -13.58 7.79 2.85
C LYS A 1 -12.53 6.71 2.68
N GLU A 2 -12.68 5.63 3.42
CA GLU A 2 -11.89 4.42 3.21
C GLU A 2 -12.61 3.54 2.20
N ILE A 3 -11.89 3.02 1.21
CA ILE A 3 -12.44 2.13 0.17
C ILE A 3 -11.96 0.69 0.33
N VAL A 4 -10.88 0.50 1.08
CA VAL A 4 -10.29 -0.76 1.50
C VAL A 4 -9.77 -0.53 2.91
N GLU A 5 -10.18 -1.36 3.86
CA GLU A 5 -9.78 -1.22 5.26
C GLU A 5 -8.26 -1.36 5.44
N TYR A 6 -7.66 -0.65 6.39
CA TYR A 6 -6.25 -0.85 6.75
C TYR A 6 -6.03 -2.25 7.34
N GLU A 7 -4.97 -2.93 6.88
CA GLU A 7 -4.55 -4.22 7.41
C GLU A 7 -3.11 -4.11 7.93
N ASN A 8 -2.90 -4.46 9.19
CA ASN A 8 -1.60 -4.32 9.85
C ASN A 8 -0.54 -5.22 9.19
N PRO A 9 0.69 -4.70 8.95
CA PRO A 9 1.83 -5.47 8.46
C PRO A 9 2.10 -6.75 9.27
N LYS A 10 2.01 -7.91 8.61
CA LYS A 10 2.35 -9.23 9.18
C LYS A 10 3.29 -10.01 8.26
N PRO A 11 4.54 -9.54 8.06
CA PRO A 11 5.50 -10.23 7.20
C PRO A 11 5.86 -11.61 7.78
N VAL A 12 5.94 -12.63 6.91
CA VAL A 12 6.22 -14.01 7.33
C VAL A 12 7.70 -14.38 7.15
N ILE A 13 8.29 -14.02 6.01
CA ILE A 13 9.66 -14.38 5.61
C ILE A 13 10.39 -13.14 5.10
N GLY A 14 11.57 -12.87 5.66
CA GLY A 14 12.45 -11.79 5.23
C GLY A 14 11.98 -10.39 5.64
N ILE A 15 12.63 -9.38 5.06
CA ILE A 15 12.33 -7.96 5.29
C ILE A 15 11.42 -7.47 4.16
N HIS A 16 10.23 -6.97 4.52
CA HIS A 16 9.22 -6.49 3.58
C HIS A 16 9.21 -4.97 3.53
N ARG A 17 9.00 -4.40 2.34
CA ARG A 17 8.79 -2.96 2.16
C ARG A 17 7.30 -2.67 2.15
N TYR A 18 6.86 -1.81 3.07
CA TYR A 18 5.50 -1.29 3.11
C TYR A 18 5.53 0.16 2.62
N VAL A 19 4.82 0.42 1.52
CA VAL A 19 4.93 1.67 0.77
C VAL A 19 3.62 2.44 0.86
N PHE A 20 3.68 3.69 1.30
CA PHE A 20 2.60 4.66 1.19
C PHE A 20 2.83 5.52 -0.04
N ILE A 21 1.81 5.62 -0.90
CA ILE A 21 1.87 6.39 -2.14
C ILE A 21 0.66 7.31 -2.19
N LEU A 22 0.91 8.61 -2.41
CA LEU A 22 -0.13 9.62 -2.53
C LEU A 22 -0.28 10.05 -4.00
N PHE A 23 -1.52 10.12 -4.46
CA PHE A 23 -1.88 10.56 -5.81
C PHE A 23 -2.84 11.76 -5.75
N LYS A 24 -2.74 12.65 -6.73
CA LYS A 24 -3.68 13.76 -6.90
C LYS A 24 -4.91 13.29 -7.68
N GLN A 25 -6.08 13.31 -7.05
CA GLN A 25 -7.35 13.00 -7.72
C GLN A 25 -7.82 14.17 -8.59
N ARG A 26 -8.45 13.87 -9.74
CA ARG A 26 -9.06 14.89 -10.62
C ARG A 26 -10.40 15.42 -10.09
N GLY A 27 -11.04 14.67 -9.19
CA GLY A 27 -12.32 15.04 -8.58
C GLY A 27 -12.66 14.14 -7.39
N ARG A 28 -13.77 14.42 -6.72
CA ARG A 28 -14.28 13.58 -5.63
C ARG A 28 -14.89 12.30 -6.20
N GLN A 29 -14.74 11.19 -5.46
CA GLN A 29 -15.37 9.89 -5.77
C GLN A 29 -14.99 9.27 -7.14
N THR A 30 -13.85 9.65 -7.72
CA THR A 30 -13.40 9.12 -9.04
C THR A 30 -12.59 7.83 -8.96
N VAL A 31 -12.34 7.30 -7.76
CA VAL A 31 -11.45 6.15 -7.54
C VAL A 31 -12.24 4.96 -7.00
N ARG A 32 -12.01 3.79 -7.58
CA ARG A 32 -12.66 2.53 -7.19
C ARG A 32 -11.72 1.63 -6.40
N ALA A 33 -12.28 0.81 -5.51
CA ALA A 33 -11.50 -0.19 -4.79
C ALA A 33 -11.02 -1.30 -5.73
N PRO A 34 -9.83 -1.86 -5.53
CA PRO A 34 -9.43 -3.09 -6.20
C PRO A 34 -10.28 -4.28 -5.73
N ASN A 35 -10.42 -5.28 -6.59
CA ASN A 35 -11.22 -6.49 -6.27
C ASN A 35 -10.51 -7.43 -5.28
N SER A 36 -9.18 -7.39 -5.22
CA SER A 36 -8.36 -8.21 -4.32
C SER A 36 -7.13 -7.42 -3.86
N ARG A 37 -6.63 -7.76 -2.67
CA ARG A 37 -5.33 -7.29 -2.17
C ARG A 37 -4.17 -8.01 -2.84
N ASP A 38 -4.36 -9.29 -3.16
CA ASP A 38 -3.35 -10.10 -3.82
C ASP A 38 -3.11 -9.60 -5.24
N ASN A 39 -1.83 -9.62 -5.64
CA ASN A 39 -1.37 -9.22 -6.96
C ASN A 39 -1.76 -7.76 -7.32
N PHE A 40 -2.00 -6.91 -6.32
CA PHE A 40 -2.26 -5.49 -6.54
C PHE A 40 -1.05 -4.82 -7.19
N ASN A 41 -1.31 -4.00 -8.21
CA ASN A 41 -0.29 -3.26 -8.93
C ASN A 41 -0.61 -1.75 -8.92
N THR A 42 0.20 -0.96 -8.21
CA THR A 42 -0.01 0.48 -8.06
C THR A 42 0.06 1.24 -9.39
N ARG A 43 0.91 0.82 -10.34
CA ARG A 43 1.03 1.49 -11.65
C ARG A 43 -0.25 1.28 -12.46
N ARG A 44 -0.72 0.04 -12.55
CA ARG A 44 -1.99 -0.29 -13.22
C ARG A 44 -3.16 0.46 -12.58
N PHE A 45 -3.23 0.47 -11.24
CA PHE A 45 -4.26 1.22 -10.51
C PHE A 45 -4.25 2.72 -10.83
N SER A 46 -3.07 3.34 -10.93
CA SER A 46 -2.94 4.76 -11.26
C SER A 46 -3.43 5.07 -12.69
N GLN A 47 -3.20 4.16 -13.64
CA GLN A 47 -3.66 4.27 -15.03
C GLN A 47 -5.18 4.13 -15.11
N GLU A 48 -5.75 3.07 -14.52
CA GLU A 48 -7.19 2.79 -14.53
C GLU A 48 -8.02 3.91 -13.89
N ASN A 49 -7.45 4.60 -12.88
CA ASN A 49 -8.12 5.70 -12.17
C ASN A 49 -7.66 7.10 -12.64
N ASN A 50 -6.89 7.21 -13.73
CA ASN A 50 -6.40 8.48 -14.30
C ASN A 50 -5.68 9.39 -13.28
N LEU A 51 -4.91 8.79 -12.37
CA LEU A 51 -4.24 9.48 -11.27
C LEU A 51 -2.91 10.12 -11.66
N GLY A 52 -2.30 9.69 -12.78
CA GLY A 52 -1.00 10.18 -13.22
C GLY A 52 0.15 9.69 -12.34
N LEU A 53 1.19 10.52 -12.20
CA LEU A 53 2.36 10.21 -11.36
C LEU A 53 2.06 10.45 -9.88
N PRO A 54 2.71 9.69 -8.97
CA PRO A 54 2.60 9.93 -7.54
C PRO A 54 3.15 11.31 -7.17
N VAL A 55 2.46 12.01 -6.26
CA VAL A 55 2.90 13.32 -5.75
C VAL A 55 3.80 13.20 -4.53
N ALA A 56 3.66 12.11 -3.78
CA ALA A 56 4.53 11.78 -2.66
C ALA A 56 4.59 10.25 -2.48
N ALA A 57 5.70 9.75 -1.96
CA ALA A 57 5.86 8.36 -1.58
C ALA A 57 6.81 8.26 -0.37
N VAL A 58 6.50 7.36 0.54
CA VAL A 58 7.36 6.98 1.66
C VAL A 58 7.23 5.48 1.90
N TYR A 59 8.27 4.84 2.41
CA TYR A 59 8.20 3.43 2.77
C TYR A 59 8.95 3.16 4.07
N PHE A 60 8.58 2.06 4.71
CA PHE A 60 9.34 1.49 5.81
C PHE A 60 9.59 0.00 5.56
N ASN A 61 10.60 -0.52 6.23
CA ASN A 61 10.92 -1.94 6.22
C ASN A 61 10.31 -2.59 7.47
N ALA A 62 9.70 -3.76 7.31
CA ALA A 62 9.19 -4.54 8.43
C ALA A 62 9.60 -6.00 8.40
N GLN A 63 9.94 -6.43 9.61
CA GLN A 63 10.27 -7.73 10.13
C GLN A 63 9.13 -8.64 10.56
N ARG A 64 9.23 -9.97 10.44
CA ARG A 64 8.54 -10.79 11.45
C ARG A 64 9.18 -10.49 12.81
N GLU A 65 8.38 -10.24 13.83
CA GLU A 65 8.91 -10.03 15.18
C GLU A 65 9.70 -11.28 15.60
N THR A 66 10.95 -11.08 16.00
CA THR A 66 11.78 -12.16 16.53
C THR A 66 11.52 -12.25 18.03
N ALA A 67 11.32 -13.46 18.53
CA ALA A 67 11.14 -13.67 19.97
C ALA A 67 12.29 -12.98 20.73
N ALA A 68 11.96 -12.28 21.81
CA ALA A 68 12.94 -11.60 22.64
C ALA A 68 14.00 -12.62 23.09
N ARG A 69 15.20 -12.54 22.53
CA ARG A 69 16.33 -13.33 22.98
C ARG A 69 16.73 -12.75 24.34
N ARG A 70 16.38 -13.43 25.44
CA ARG A 70 16.93 -13.11 26.76
C ARG A 70 18.46 -13.12 26.61
N ARG A 71 19.07 -11.95 26.81
CA ARG A 71 20.52 -11.82 26.94
C ARG A 71 20.95 -12.30 28.32
#